data_AF-A0A089IPX6-F1
#
_entry.id   AF-A0A089IPX6-F1
#
_cell.length_a   1.000
_cell.length_b   1.000
_cell.length_c   1.000
_cell.angle_alpha   90.00
_cell.angle_beta   90.00
_cell.angle_gamma   90.00
#
_symmetry.space_group_name_H-M   'P 1'
#
loop_
_entity.id
_entity.type
_entity.pdbx_description
1 polymer ?
#
loop_
_entity_poly.entity_id
_entity_poly.type
_entity_poly.pdbx_seq_one_letter_code
_entity_poly.pdbx_strand_id
1 'polypeptide(L)'
;MNTSEFQQYVKKFSETKGFDTSSIEQRMLYLMTEVGELSKEVLSVSFDPGAEKKENLGFEMYDVVWNIFDLANKLDIDLEQAFKRKLEINEQRSWE
;
A
#
# COMPACT_ATOMS: atom_id res chain seq x y z
N MET A 1 8.44 -7.84 -10.02
CA MET A 1 9.03 -7.01 -8.97
C MET A 1 8.69 -7.64 -7.64
N ASN A 2 9.68 -8.03 -6.85
CA ASN A 2 9.49 -8.54 -5.49
C ASN A 2 9.31 -7.38 -4.49
N THR A 3 9.05 -7.69 -3.21
CA THR A 3 8.84 -6.69 -2.15
C THR A 3 10.01 -5.73 -2.02
N SER A 4 11.25 -6.22 -2.01
CA SER A 4 12.45 -5.40 -1.87
C SER A 4 12.64 -4.47 -3.08
N GLU A 5 12.48 -5.01 -4.29
CA GLU A 5 12.56 -4.23 -5.53
C GLU A 5 11.48 -3.14 -5.58
N PHE A 6 10.25 -3.44 -5.14
CA PHE A 6 9.18 -2.45 -5.11
C PHE A 6 9.43 -1.38 -4.05
N GLN A 7 9.92 -1.76 -2.87
CA GLN A 7 10.27 -0.81 -1.81
C GLN A 7 11.37 0.16 -2.24
N GLN A 8 12.39 -0.32 -2.96
CA GLN A 8 13.42 0.53 -3.55
C GLN A 8 12.88 1.43 -4.65
N TYR A 9 12.00 0.92 -5.51
CA TYR A 9 11.32 1.73 -6.52
C TYR A 9 10.53 2.88 -5.88
N VAL A 10 9.70 2.57 -4.87
CA VAL A 10 8.89 3.56 -4.15
C VAL A 10 9.78 4.63 -3.52
N LYS A 11 10.86 4.22 -2.85
CA LYS A 11 11.83 5.15 -2.23
C LYS A 11 12.37 6.15 -3.26
N LYS A 12 12.91 5.64 -4.37
CA LYS A 12 13.50 6.47 -5.43
C LYS A 12 12.47 7.38 -6.08
N PHE A 13 11.25 6.89 -6.29
CA PHE A 13 10.16 7.69 -6.83
C PHE A 13 9.77 8.82 -5.87
N SER A 14 9.63 8.50 -4.58
CA SER A 14 9.30 9.45 -3.51
C SER A 14 10.33 10.59 -3.44
N GLU A 15 11.63 10.25 -3.43
CA GLU A 15 12.74 11.22 -3.47
C GLU A 15 12.71 12.08 -4.75
N THR A 16 12.44 11.46 -5.92
CA THR A 16 12.37 12.18 -7.21
C THR A 16 11.21 13.19 -7.24
N LYS A 17 10.11 12.88 -6.55
CA LYS A 17 8.92 13.74 -6.47
C LYS A 17 8.94 14.69 -5.28
N GLY A 18 9.93 14.58 -4.38
CA GLY A 18 10.03 15.36 -3.15
C GLY A 18 9.02 14.98 -2.07
N PHE A 19 8.39 13.80 -2.17
CA PHE A 19 7.40 13.31 -1.20
C PHE A 19 8.05 12.82 0.10
N ASP A 20 9.33 12.47 0.05
CA ASP A 20 10.14 12.06 1.20
C ASP A 20 10.20 13.13 2.30
N THR A 21 10.00 14.39 1.92
CA THR A 21 10.00 15.56 2.82
C THR A 21 8.76 15.69 3.72
N SER A 22 7.70 14.90 3.51
CA SER A 22 6.50 14.94 4.35
C SER A 22 6.82 14.60 5.81
N SER A 23 5.94 14.90 6.76
CA SER A 23 6.00 14.31 8.10
C SER A 23 5.43 12.88 8.11
N ILE A 24 5.59 12.16 9.23
CA ILE A 24 4.97 10.83 9.40
C ILE A 24 3.44 10.97 9.44
N GLU A 25 2.93 11.99 10.11
CA GLU A 25 1.50 12.30 10.19
C GLU A 25 0.93 12.62 8.81
N GLN A 26 1.62 13.44 8.02
CA GLN A 26 1.22 13.71 6.63
C GLN A 26 1.21 12.44 5.79
N ARG A 27 2.22 11.58 5.94
CA ARG A 27 2.27 10.30 5.21
C ARG A 27 1.10 9.39 5.58
N MET A 28 0.74 9.32 6.86
CA MET A 28 -0.43 8.59 7.33
C MET A 28 -1.74 9.18 6.78
N LEU A 29 -1.86 10.51 6.71
CA LEU A 29 -3.03 11.16 6.12
C LEU A 29 -3.17 10.82 4.63
N TYR A 30 -2.09 10.82 3.86
CA TYR A 30 -2.14 10.40 2.46
C TYR A 30 -2.56 8.93 2.31
N LEU A 31 -2.04 8.03 3.14
CA LEU A 31 -2.50 6.64 3.15
C LEU A 31 -4.01 6.54 3.41
N MET A 32 -4.52 7.33 4.37
CA MET A 32 -5.96 7.36 4.65
C MET A 32 -6.79 7.92 3.49
N THR A 33 -6.25 8.87 2.72
CA THR A 33 -6.88 9.35 1.49
C THR A 33 -7.06 8.20 0.50
N GLU A 34 -6.01 7.45 0.19
CA GLU A 34 -6.10 6.33 -0.77
C GLU A 34 -7.04 5.23 -0.28
N VAL A 35 -7.07 4.94 1.03
CA VAL A 35 -8.04 3.98 1.59
C VAL A 35 -9.49 4.47 1.38
N GLY A 36 -9.71 5.79 1.45
CA GLY A 36 -10.99 6.40 1.14
C GLY A 36 -11.38 6.29 -0.33
N GLU A 37 -10.42 6.44 -1.25
CA GLU A 37 -10.63 6.29 -2.69
C GLU A 37 -10.88 4.84 -3.08
N LEU A 38 -10.07 3.91 -2.55
CA LEU A 38 -10.32 2.47 -2.61
C LEU A 38 -11.74 2.11 -2.14
N SER A 39 -12.18 2.70 -1.02
CA SER A 39 -13.53 2.44 -0.49
C SER A 39 -14.64 2.88 -1.45
N LYS A 40 -14.45 4.00 -2.17
CA LYS A 40 -15.41 4.47 -3.19
C LYS A 40 -15.46 3.50 -4.38
N GLU A 41 -14.31 3.05 -4.87
CA GLU A 41 -14.28 2.13 -6.02
C GLU A 41 -14.82 0.73 -5.67
N VAL A 42 -14.61 0.26 -4.43
CA VAL A 42 -15.27 -0.96 -3.94
C VAL A 42 -16.79 -0.84 -4.01
N LEU A 43 -17.36 0.30 -3.58
CA LEU A 43 -18.80 0.54 -3.70
C LEU A 43 -19.24 0.58 -5.18
N SER A 44 -18.50 1.28 -6.03
CA SER A 44 -18.77 1.34 -7.48
C SER A 44 -18.85 -0.05 -8.11
N VAL A 45 -17.88 -0.93 -7.81
CA VAL A 45 -17.85 -2.33 -8.28
C VAL A 45 -18.98 -3.16 -7.67
N SER A 46 -19.33 -2.93 -6.40
CA SER A 46 -20.43 -3.66 -5.74
C SER A 46 -21.79 -3.38 -6.37
N PHE A 47 -22.02 -2.17 -6.90
CA PHE A 47 -23.28 -1.83 -7.57
C PHE A 47 -23.32 -2.34 -9.01
N ASP A 48 -22.20 -2.32 -9.71
CA ASP A 48 -22.10 -2.80 -11.08
C ASP A 48 -20.64 -3.21 -11.40
N PRO A 49 -20.34 -4.52 -11.49
CA PRO A 49 -18.98 -5.04 -11.58
C PRO A 49 -18.42 -5.06 -13.01
N GLY A 50 -18.54 -3.93 -13.72
CA GLY A 50 -18.00 -3.73 -15.06
C GLY A 50 -16.47 -3.78 -15.11
N ALA A 51 -15.91 -4.09 -16.29
CA ALA A 51 -14.46 -4.24 -16.48
C ALA A 51 -13.68 -2.96 -16.13
N GLU A 52 -14.14 -1.80 -16.57
CA GLU A 52 -13.54 -0.49 -16.27
C GLU A 52 -13.50 -0.20 -14.77
N LYS A 53 -14.59 -0.49 -14.04
CA LYS A 53 -14.64 -0.28 -12.59
C LYS A 53 -13.70 -1.20 -11.82
N LYS A 54 -13.53 -2.44 -12.30
CA LYS A 54 -12.54 -3.37 -11.72
C LYS A 54 -11.10 -2.92 -11.99
N GLU A 55 -10.86 -2.30 -13.14
CA GLU A 55 -9.56 -1.70 -13.47
C GLU A 55 -9.26 -0.52 -12.54
N ASN A 56 -10.21 0.41 -12.37
CA ASN A 56 -10.07 1.53 -11.43
C ASN A 56 -9.85 1.04 -10.00
N LEU A 57 -10.62 0.05 -9.55
CA LEU A 57 -10.40 -0.59 -8.25
C LEU A 57 -8.96 -1.14 -8.10
N GLY A 58 -8.40 -1.70 -9.18
CA GLY A 58 -7.01 -2.17 -9.21
C GLY A 58 -6.00 -1.04 -9.07
N PHE A 59 -6.28 0.15 -9.63
CA PHE A 59 -5.43 1.34 -9.45
C PHE A 59 -5.47 1.84 -8.00
N GLU A 60 -6.65 1.95 -7.40
CA GLU A 60 -6.77 2.36 -6.00
C GLU A 60 -6.12 1.37 -5.02
N MET A 61 -6.18 0.07 -5.33
CA MET A 61 -5.43 -0.95 -4.57
C MET A 61 -3.93 -0.71 -4.68
N TYR A 62 -3.43 -0.35 -5.86
CA TYR A 62 -2.02 0.01 -6.03
C TYR A 62 -1.65 1.24 -5.20
N ASP A 63 -2.48 2.29 -5.18
CA ASP A 63 -2.18 3.53 -4.44
C ASP A 63 -2.10 3.31 -2.93
N VAL A 64 -2.97 2.45 -2.38
CA VAL A 64 -2.88 1.99 -0.98
C VAL A 64 -1.57 1.23 -0.73
N VAL A 65 -1.22 0.26 -1.59
CA VAL A 65 0.01 -0.51 -1.43
C VAL A 65 1.23 0.40 -1.54
N TRP A 66 1.26 1.33 -2.50
CA TRP A 66 2.34 2.29 -2.67
C TRP A 66 2.54 3.14 -1.41
N ASN A 67 1.44 3.65 -0.84
CA ASN A 67 1.48 4.46 0.38
C ASN A 67 1.99 3.69 1.61
N ILE A 68 1.66 2.39 1.73
CA ILE A 68 2.22 1.53 2.78
C ILE A 68 3.74 1.40 2.63
N PHE A 69 4.22 1.22 1.41
CA PHE A 69 5.66 1.09 1.12
C PHE A 69 6.42 2.41 1.35
N ASP A 70 5.83 3.55 0.99
CA ASP A 70 6.43 4.86 1.26
C ASP A 70 6.48 5.16 2.77
N LEU A 71 5.42 4.80 3.52
CA LEU A 71 5.42 4.89 4.97
C LEU A 71 6.49 3.98 5.60
N ALA A 72 6.67 2.76 5.10
CA ALA A 72 7.72 1.87 5.58
C ALA A 72 9.12 2.45 5.32
N ASN A 73 9.37 3.00 4.13
CA ASN A 73 10.61 3.69 3.82
C ASN A 73 10.89 4.87 4.75
N LYS A 74 9.85 5.64 5.08
CA LYS A 74 9.94 6.80 5.98
C LYS A 74 10.31 6.42 7.42
N LEU A 75 9.89 5.24 7.85
CA LEU A 75 10.12 4.71 9.20
C LEU A 75 11.30 3.73 9.27
N ASP A 76 12.04 3.55 8.16
CA ASP A 76 13.15 2.60 8.05
C ASP A 76 12.74 1.14 8.37
N ILE A 77 11.56 0.73 7.88
CA ILE A 77 11.02 -0.62 8.05
C ILE A 77 11.30 -1.46 6.82
N ASP A 78 12.00 -2.59 6.99
CA ASP A 78 12.18 -3.61 5.95
C ASP A 78 10.90 -4.46 5.82
N LEU A 79 10.11 -4.21 4.76
CA LEU A 79 8.85 -4.92 4.55
C LEU A 79 9.07 -6.39 4.14
N GLU A 80 10.16 -6.73 3.46
CA GLU A 80 10.42 -8.12 3.10
C GLU A 80 10.62 -8.97 4.36
N GLN A 81 11.42 -8.46 5.31
CA GLN A 81 11.62 -9.13 6.60
C GLN A 81 10.35 -9.13 7.45
N ALA A 82 9.62 -8.00 7.49
CA ALA A 82 8.35 -7.93 8.23
C ALA A 82 7.32 -8.95 7.70
N PHE A 83 7.21 -9.09 6.37
CA PHE A 83 6.31 -10.04 5.73
C PHE A 83 6.73 -11.48 6.03
N LYS A 84 8.02 -11.81 5.83
CA LYS A 84 8.57 -13.14 6.17
C LYS A 84 8.25 -13.52 7.61
N ARG A 85 8.56 -12.65 8.56
CA ARG A 85 8.30 -12.90 9.98
C ARG A 85 6.81 -13.06 10.29
N LYS A 86 5.95 -12.26 9.66
CA LYS A 86 4.51 -12.34 9.89
C LYS A 86 3.89 -13.61 9.30
N LEU A 87 4.39 -14.08 8.16
CA LEU A 87 3.98 -15.35 7.55
C LEU A 87 4.31 -16.54 8.47
N GLU A 88 5.53 -16.64 8.99
CA GLU A 88 5.92 -17.69 9.95
C GLU A 88 4.99 -17.75 11.18
N ILE A 89 4.64 -16.58 11.73
CA ILE A 89 3.69 -16.48 12.85
C ILE A 89 2.31 -16.99 12.43
N ASN A 90 1.85 -16.65 11.22
CA ASN A 90 0.52 -17.02 10.75
C ASN A 90 0.40 -18.51 10.43
N GLU A 91 1.47 -19.17 9.98
CA GLU A 91 1.51 -20.62 9.76
C GLU A 91 1.30 -21.43 11.04
N GLN A 92 1.69 -20.86 12.19
CA GLN A 92 1.54 -21.48 13.50
C GLN A 92 0.21 -21.13 14.18
N ARG A 93 -0.62 -20.26 13.57
CA ARG A 93 -1.92 -19.86 14.13
C ARG A 93 -3.00 -20.87 13.78
N SER A 94 -3.69 -21.35 14.81
CA SER A 94 -5.03 -21.93 14.66
C SER A 94 -6.06 -20.80 14.73
N TRP A 95 -6.97 -20.77 13.75
CA TRP A 95 -8.09 -19.84 13.71
C TRP A 95 -9.36 -20.62 14.05
N GLU A 96 -9.73 -20.58 15.34
CA GLU A 96 -11.05 -21.04 15.80
C GLU A 96 -12.10 -19.94 15.67
#